data_AF-A0A933WZM0-F1
#
_entry.id   AF-A0A933WZM0-F1
#
_cell.length_a   1.000
_cell.length_b   1.000
_cell.length_c   1.000
_cell.angle_alpha   90.00
_cell.angle_beta   90.00
_cell.angle_gamma   90.00
#
_symmetry.space_group_name_H-M   'P 1'
#
loop_
_entity.id
_entity.type
_entity.pdbx_description
1 polymer ?
#
loop_
_entity_poly.entity_id
_entity_poly.type
_entity_poly.pdbx_seq_one_letter_code
_entity_poly.pdbx_strand_id
1 'polypeptide(L)'
;MEEFRKDGEEAVENTGSGLAGAEKTDTFKCSLCEQEKPRAEMSFINAKRFCAECKQTVLSEAEAQIPGGIDIVKALGGALGAAIIGGIVWGLIVIFLNLEVGYAAVGIGALAGYGVVLTSGKKRGLILQVMACAASVFGIVIGKYIAFQHIIKQVAADKGAGEWLSQVSMPGLFFETASDWFSGFDILWVVLAVVAAYKIPAMVKLNVSERKMRP
;
A
#
# COMPACT_ATOMS: atom_id res chain seq x y z
N MET A 1 81.98 -18.96 53.23
CA MET A 1 80.70 -18.37 52.85
C MET A 1 80.60 -18.39 51.33
N GLU A 2 80.44 -19.57 50.69
CA GLU A 2 79.32 -20.53 50.83
C GLU A 2 78.01 -19.92 50.31
N GLU A 3 77.20 -20.57 49.48
CA GLU A 3 77.35 -21.86 48.77
C GLU A 3 76.22 -22.00 47.72
N PHE A 4 76.48 -22.71 46.62
CA PHE A 4 75.53 -23.44 45.73
C PHE A 4 74.30 -22.69 45.13
N ARG A 5 74.12 -22.63 43.79
CA ARG A 5 73.88 -23.70 42.78
C ARG A 5 72.41 -24.11 42.64
N LYS A 6 71.77 -23.69 41.53
CA LYS A 6 71.04 -24.50 40.51
C LYS A 6 70.30 -23.56 39.55
N ASP A 7 70.59 -23.48 38.25
CA ASP A 7 70.61 -24.48 37.15
C ASP A 7 69.21 -24.69 36.52
N GLY A 8 69.12 -24.53 35.18
CA GLY A 8 67.88 -24.54 34.37
C GLY A 8 67.72 -23.23 33.55
N GLU A 9 68.18 -23.06 32.30
CA GLU A 9 68.32 -24.02 31.19
C GLU A 9 66.93 -24.64 30.86
N GLU A 10 66.26 -24.42 29.73
CA GLU A 10 66.57 -23.91 28.38
C GLU A 10 65.32 -23.11 27.84
N ALA A 11 65.18 -22.52 26.63
CA ALA A 11 65.95 -22.47 25.38
C ALA A 11 65.65 -21.20 24.51
N VAL A 12 66.66 -20.76 23.75
CA VAL A 12 66.64 -20.46 22.29
C VAL A 12 65.42 -19.72 21.67
N GLU A 13 65.63 -18.41 21.43
CA GLU A 13 65.60 -17.77 20.09
C GLU A 13 64.76 -18.40 18.95
N ASN A 14 63.72 -17.70 18.48
CA ASN A 14 63.44 -17.70 17.03
C ASN A 14 62.74 -16.42 16.53
N THR A 15 63.44 -15.68 15.67
CA THR A 15 62.89 -14.59 14.86
C THR A 15 62.22 -15.14 13.58
N GLY A 16 60.90 -15.06 13.50
CA GLY A 16 60.15 -15.13 12.23
C GLY A 16 59.10 -14.01 12.21
N SER A 17 59.15 -13.00 11.34
CA SER A 17 58.97 -13.08 9.88
C SER A 17 57.67 -13.81 9.51
N GLY A 18 56.57 -13.06 9.33
CA GLY A 18 55.26 -13.63 8.99
C GLY A 18 54.17 -12.59 8.78
N LEU A 19 54.05 -12.11 7.55
CA LEU A 19 52.95 -11.29 7.03
C LEU A 19 51.57 -11.87 7.41
N ALA A 20 50.71 -11.06 8.04
CA ALA A 20 49.27 -10.96 7.75
C ALA A 20 48.60 -9.98 8.73
N GLY A 21 48.52 -8.71 8.36
CA GLY A 21 47.47 -7.85 8.90
C GLY A 21 46.14 -8.39 8.38
N ALA A 22 45.45 -9.21 9.17
CA ALA A 22 44.12 -9.68 8.83
C ALA A 22 43.19 -8.47 8.74
N GLU A 23 42.93 -8.04 7.50
CA GLU A 23 41.97 -6.99 7.20
C GLU A 23 40.63 -7.42 7.82
N LYS A 24 40.24 -6.74 8.91
CA LYS A 24 38.93 -6.95 9.52
C LYS A 24 37.89 -6.47 8.53
N THR A 25 37.41 -7.39 7.71
CA THR A 25 36.33 -7.14 6.78
C THR A 25 35.07 -6.84 7.58
N ASP A 26 34.70 -5.55 7.63
CA ASP A 26 33.44 -5.12 8.20
C ASP A 26 32.30 -5.96 7.61
N THR A 27 31.58 -6.71 8.44
CA THR A 27 30.36 -7.40 8.04
C THR A 27 29.14 -6.58 8.40
N PHE A 28 28.08 -6.72 7.60
CA PHE A 28 26.77 -6.15 7.93
C PHE A 28 25.68 -7.19 7.69
N LYS A 29 24.55 -7.04 8.37
CA LYS A 29 23.35 -7.85 8.12
C LYS A 29 22.59 -7.36 6.89
N CYS A 30 22.21 -8.30 6.03
CA CYS A 30 21.30 -8.04 4.91
C CYS A 30 19.88 -7.78 5.44
N SER A 31 19.16 -6.81 4.86
CA SER A 31 17.79 -6.43 5.27
C SER A 31 16.69 -7.35 4.72
N LEU A 32 17.04 -8.43 4.00
CA LEU A 32 16.10 -9.40 3.44
C LEU A 32 16.34 -10.82 3.99
N CYS A 33 17.56 -11.34 3.89
CA CYS A 33 17.91 -12.68 4.38
C CYS A 33 18.52 -12.70 5.79
N GLU A 34 18.69 -11.54 6.43
CA GLU A 34 19.27 -11.33 7.77
C GLU A 34 20.71 -11.82 8.00
N GLN A 35 21.30 -12.53 7.03
CA GLN A 35 22.67 -13.03 7.08
C GLN A 35 23.70 -11.90 7.08
N GLU A 36 24.81 -12.15 7.77
CA GLU A 36 25.99 -11.29 7.76
C GLU A 36 26.80 -11.55 6.48
N LYS A 37 27.13 -10.49 5.75
CA LYS A 37 27.91 -10.53 4.51
C LYS A 37 28.96 -9.39 4.51
N PRO A 38 30.07 -9.52 3.74
CA PRO A 38 31.10 -8.50 3.68
C PRO A 38 30.58 -7.15 3.18
N ARG A 39 31.08 -6.04 3.75
CA ARG A 39 30.74 -4.66 3.36
C ARG A 39 30.92 -4.38 1.86
N ALA A 40 31.89 -5.03 1.21
CA ALA A 40 32.16 -4.89 -0.23
C ALA A 40 31.02 -5.44 -1.13
N GLU A 41 30.25 -6.41 -0.65
CA GLU A 41 29.14 -7.05 -1.38
C GLU A 41 27.77 -6.38 -1.12
N MET A 42 27.74 -5.36 -0.25
CA MET A 42 26.51 -4.70 0.18
C MET A 42 26.12 -3.53 -0.73
N SER A 43 24.88 -3.57 -1.19
CA SER A 43 24.22 -2.49 -1.92
C SER A 43 23.20 -1.76 -1.04
N PHE A 44 22.91 -0.49 -1.35
CA PHE A 44 21.90 0.30 -0.65
C PHE A 44 20.68 0.53 -1.54
N ILE A 45 19.50 0.17 -1.02
CA ILE A 45 18.20 0.45 -1.63
C ILE A 45 17.32 1.09 -0.57
N ASN A 46 16.87 2.34 -0.79
CA ASN A 46 16.04 3.09 0.18
C ASN A 46 16.58 3.08 1.62
N ALA A 47 17.88 3.38 1.78
CA ALA A 47 18.64 3.35 3.03
C ALA A 47 18.77 1.98 3.74
N LYS A 48 18.16 0.90 3.22
CA LYS A 48 18.39 -0.48 3.66
C LYS A 48 19.55 -1.13 2.90
N ARG A 49 20.20 -2.12 3.51
CA ARG A 49 21.37 -2.83 2.97
C ARG A 49 20.98 -4.22 2.44
N PHE A 50 21.42 -4.57 1.24
CA PHE A 50 21.13 -5.86 0.59
C PHE A 50 22.40 -6.46 0.00
N CYS A 51 22.63 -7.76 0.21
CA CYS A 51 23.68 -8.50 -0.50
C CYS A 51 23.35 -8.61 -2.00
N ALA A 52 24.34 -9.00 -2.81
CA ALA A 52 24.22 -9.11 -4.26
C ALA A 52 23.04 -9.99 -4.72
N GLU A 53 22.79 -11.12 -4.04
CA GLU A 53 21.70 -12.05 -4.32
C GLU A 53 20.33 -11.40 -4.05
N CYS A 54 20.13 -10.89 -2.83
CA CYS A 54 18.89 -10.23 -2.44
C CYS A 54 18.61 -8.93 -3.23
N LYS A 55 19.65 -8.23 -3.71
CA LYS A 55 19.51 -7.10 -4.65
C LYS A 55 18.76 -7.54 -5.91
N GLN A 56 19.13 -8.69 -6.49
CA GLN A 56 18.48 -9.18 -7.72
C GLN A 56 17.02 -9.57 -7.49
N THR A 57 16.70 -10.23 -6.36
CA THR A 57 15.30 -10.56 -6.00
C THR A 57 14.43 -9.29 -5.87
N VAL A 58 14.92 -8.27 -5.16
CA VAL A 58 14.17 -7.02 -4.97
C VAL A 58 14.00 -6.25 -6.29
N LEU A 59 14.99 -6.31 -7.19
CA LEU A 59 14.90 -5.68 -8.50
C LEU A 59 13.93 -6.42 -9.43
N SER A 60 13.98 -7.74 -9.51
CA SER A 60 13.08 -8.51 -10.38
C SER A 60 11.61 -8.43 -9.91
N GLU A 61 11.35 -8.38 -8.60
CA GLU A 61 10.01 -8.12 -8.05
C GLU A 61 9.50 -6.69 -8.33
N ALA A 62 10.40 -5.70 -8.44
CA ALA A 62 10.04 -4.34 -8.82
C ALA A 62 9.83 -4.20 -10.35
N GLU A 63 10.62 -4.91 -11.15
CA GLU A 63 10.44 -4.99 -12.60
C GLU A 63 9.12 -5.69 -12.97
N ALA A 64 8.73 -6.73 -12.22
CA ALA A 64 7.42 -7.37 -12.37
C ALA A 64 6.21 -6.45 -12.07
N GLN A 65 6.41 -5.33 -11.36
CA GLN A 65 5.37 -4.32 -11.11
C GLN A 65 5.22 -3.31 -12.26
N ILE A 66 6.16 -3.26 -13.21
CA ILE A 66 6.18 -2.26 -14.29
C ILE A 66 4.91 -2.39 -15.17
N PRO A 67 4.27 -1.27 -15.56
CA PRO A 67 2.99 -1.26 -16.28
C PRO A 67 3.00 -1.78 -17.74
N GLY A 68 4.02 -2.54 -18.17
CA GLY A 68 4.10 -3.10 -19.51
C GLY A 68 2.95 -4.09 -19.78
N GLY A 69 2.11 -3.81 -20.77
CA GLY A 69 0.98 -4.67 -21.14
C GLY A 69 -0.12 -4.76 -20.08
N ILE A 70 -0.56 -3.63 -19.51
CA ILE A 70 -1.80 -3.57 -18.70
C ILE A 70 -3.01 -3.64 -19.63
N ASP A 71 -3.94 -4.55 -19.34
CA ASP A 71 -5.30 -4.51 -19.89
C ASP A 71 -6.12 -3.47 -19.12
N ILE A 72 -6.21 -2.26 -19.69
CA ILE A 72 -6.89 -1.12 -19.05
C ILE A 72 -8.39 -1.39 -18.87
N VAL A 73 -9.02 -2.13 -19.78
CA VAL A 73 -10.45 -2.44 -19.71
C VAL A 73 -10.74 -3.38 -18.55
N LYS A 74 -9.95 -4.45 -18.38
CA LYS A 74 -10.06 -5.35 -17.22
C LYS A 74 -9.73 -4.63 -15.91
N ALA A 75 -8.69 -3.80 -15.90
CA ALA A 75 -8.34 -2.96 -14.74
C ALA A 75 -9.52 -2.07 -14.31
N LEU A 76 -10.15 -1.36 -15.26
CA LEU A 76 -11.29 -0.47 -15.00
C LEU A 76 -12.52 -1.25 -14.52
N GLY A 77 -12.84 -2.36 -15.20
CA GLY A 77 -13.96 -3.23 -14.83
C GLY A 77 -13.81 -3.83 -13.42
N GLY A 78 -12.59 -4.20 -13.03
CA GLY A 78 -12.30 -4.66 -11.67
C GLY A 78 -12.47 -3.56 -10.61
N ALA A 79 -11.97 -2.36 -10.89
CA ALA A 79 -12.12 -1.21 -10.00
C ALA A 79 -13.59 -0.82 -9.81
N LEU A 80 -14.32 -0.65 -10.91
CA LEU A 80 -15.74 -0.27 -10.91
C LEU A 80 -16.61 -1.38 -10.32
N GLY A 81 -16.41 -2.64 -10.69
CA GLY A 81 -17.18 -3.77 -10.15
C GLY A 81 -17.06 -3.87 -8.63
N ALA A 82 -15.83 -3.79 -8.10
CA ALA A 82 -15.60 -3.80 -6.66
C ALA A 82 -16.21 -2.58 -5.95
N ALA A 83 -16.13 -1.39 -6.56
CA ALA A 83 -16.70 -0.17 -5.99
C ALA A 83 -18.25 -0.16 -6.01
N ILE A 84 -18.87 -0.66 -7.08
CA ILE A 84 -20.33 -0.80 -7.21
C ILE A 84 -20.86 -1.78 -6.16
N ILE A 85 -20.22 -2.96 -6.03
CA ILE A 85 -20.59 -3.95 -5.01
C ILE A 85 -20.44 -3.37 -3.60
N GLY A 86 -19.32 -2.71 -3.31
CA GLY A 86 -19.09 -2.04 -2.03
C GLY A 86 -20.13 -0.94 -1.73
N GLY A 87 -20.47 -0.12 -2.73
CA GLY A 87 -21.50 0.91 -2.64
C GLY A 87 -22.90 0.35 -2.36
N ILE A 88 -23.29 -0.70 -3.08
CA ILE A 88 -24.58 -1.40 -2.86
C ILE A 88 -24.64 -2.00 -1.45
N VAL A 89 -23.59 -2.72 -1.03
CA VAL A 89 -23.52 -3.30 0.32
C VAL A 89 -23.60 -2.22 1.39
N TRP A 90 -22.89 -1.09 1.22
CA TRP A 90 -22.98 0.03 2.16
C TRP A 90 -24.38 0.67 2.20
N GLY A 91 -25.00 0.93 1.05
CA GLY A 91 -26.37 1.46 0.98
C GLY A 91 -27.39 0.55 1.67
N LEU A 92 -27.26 -0.78 1.50
CA LEU A 92 -28.08 -1.77 2.21
C LEU A 92 -27.82 -1.77 3.73
N ILE A 93 -26.56 -1.61 4.16
CA ILE A 93 -26.21 -1.47 5.59
C ILE A 93 -26.91 -0.25 6.20
N VAL A 94 -26.92 0.89 5.51
CA VAL A 94 -27.63 2.10 5.98
C VAL A 94 -29.14 1.83 6.09
N ILE A 95 -29.74 1.19 5.08
CA ILE A 95 -31.17 0.84 5.06
C ILE A 95 -31.57 -0.09 6.22
N PHE A 96 -30.80 -1.15 6.48
CA PHE A 96 -31.16 -2.15 7.50
C PHE A 96 -30.80 -1.74 8.92
N LEU A 97 -29.70 -1.00 9.11
CA LEU A 97 -29.20 -0.64 10.44
C LEU A 97 -29.57 0.79 10.86
N ASN A 98 -30.05 1.64 9.95
CA ASN A 98 -30.28 3.07 10.16
C ASN A 98 -29.03 3.81 10.68
N LEU A 99 -27.84 3.35 10.27
CA LEU A 99 -26.54 3.88 10.69
C LEU A 99 -25.71 4.29 9.48
N GLU A 100 -25.38 5.59 9.38
CA GLU A 100 -24.46 6.10 8.37
C GLU A 100 -23.00 5.92 8.82
N VAL A 101 -22.44 4.78 8.42
CA VAL A 101 -21.12 4.33 8.83
C VAL A 101 -20.03 4.93 7.93
N GLY A 102 -19.47 6.08 8.32
CA GLY A 102 -18.45 6.79 7.51
C GLY A 102 -17.21 5.96 7.12
N TYR A 103 -16.75 5.03 7.98
CA TYR A 103 -15.62 4.16 7.66
C TYR A 103 -15.90 3.16 6.52
N ALA A 104 -17.17 2.92 6.15
CA ALA A 104 -17.52 2.11 5.00
C ALA A 104 -16.98 2.70 3.68
N ALA A 105 -16.89 4.03 3.56
CA ALA A 105 -16.27 4.70 2.42
C ALA A 105 -14.81 4.26 2.23
N VAL A 106 -14.05 4.13 3.33
CA VAL A 106 -12.66 3.64 3.30
C VAL A 106 -12.61 2.19 2.83
N GLY A 107 -13.59 1.37 3.21
CA GLY A 107 -13.78 0.01 2.70
C GLY A 107 -14.02 -0.01 1.18
N ILE A 108 -14.89 0.85 0.66
CA ILE A 108 -15.15 1.01 -0.78
C ILE A 108 -13.87 1.45 -1.52
N GLY A 109 -13.11 2.39 -0.97
CA GLY A 109 -11.81 2.81 -1.50
C GLY A 109 -10.78 1.69 -1.55
N ALA A 110 -10.69 0.89 -0.48
CA ALA A 110 -9.84 -0.28 -0.45
C ALA A 110 -10.26 -1.34 -1.49
N LEU A 111 -11.58 -1.63 -1.58
CA LEU A 111 -12.13 -2.56 -2.57
C LEU A 111 -11.83 -2.15 -4.02
N ALA A 112 -12.01 -0.86 -4.36
CA ALA A 112 -11.65 -0.33 -5.68
C ALA A 112 -10.14 -0.48 -5.97
N GLY A 113 -9.28 -0.18 -4.99
CA GLY A 113 -7.83 -0.34 -5.08
C GLY A 113 -7.38 -1.80 -5.23
N TYR A 114 -8.00 -2.75 -4.53
CA TYR A 114 -7.72 -4.18 -4.73
C TYR A 114 -8.29 -4.69 -6.05
N GLY A 115 -9.49 -4.25 -6.44
CA GLY A 115 -10.12 -4.60 -7.71
C GLY A 115 -9.22 -4.27 -8.90
N VAL A 116 -8.70 -3.04 -8.97
CA VAL A 116 -7.79 -2.61 -10.06
C VAL A 116 -6.48 -3.40 -10.10
N VAL A 117 -5.91 -3.75 -8.93
CA VAL A 117 -4.64 -4.51 -8.85
C VAL A 117 -4.86 -5.97 -9.22
N LEU A 118 -5.95 -6.59 -8.80
CA LEU A 118 -6.25 -7.99 -9.12
C LEU A 118 -6.50 -8.18 -10.61
N THR A 119 -7.31 -7.33 -11.25
CA THR A 119 -7.65 -7.49 -12.68
C THR A 119 -6.60 -6.95 -13.65
N SER A 120 -5.67 -6.12 -13.19
CA SER A 120 -4.48 -5.70 -13.98
C SER A 120 -3.32 -6.72 -13.94
N GLY A 121 -3.49 -7.86 -13.26
CA GLY A 121 -2.45 -8.89 -13.12
C GLY A 121 -1.39 -8.55 -12.08
N LYS A 122 -1.79 -7.94 -10.96
CA LYS A 122 -0.94 -7.47 -9.84
C LYS A 122 0.01 -6.31 -10.19
N LYS A 123 -0.15 -5.68 -11.36
CA LYS A 123 0.64 -4.53 -11.82
C LYS A 123 0.32 -3.28 -11.01
N ARG A 124 1.23 -2.31 -11.01
CA ARG A 124 1.11 -1.06 -10.25
C ARG A 124 1.50 0.13 -11.12
N GLY A 125 0.96 1.31 -10.81
CA GLY A 125 1.21 2.51 -11.63
C GLY A 125 0.21 3.63 -11.42
N LEU A 126 0.57 4.83 -11.88
CA LEU A 126 -0.22 6.05 -11.69
C LEU A 126 -1.61 5.96 -12.33
N ILE A 127 -1.72 5.38 -13.53
CA ILE A 127 -3.00 5.18 -14.21
C ILE A 127 -3.95 4.32 -13.37
N LEU A 128 -3.46 3.22 -12.78
CA LEU A 128 -4.27 2.35 -11.92
C LEU A 128 -4.70 3.06 -10.63
N GLN A 129 -3.87 3.96 -10.08
CA GLN A 129 -4.21 4.80 -8.92
C GLN A 129 -5.37 5.74 -9.25
N VAL A 130 -5.30 6.46 -10.37
CA VAL A 130 -6.37 7.37 -10.82
C VAL A 130 -7.67 6.61 -11.04
N MET A 131 -7.61 5.44 -11.68
CA MET A 131 -8.77 4.57 -11.91
C MET A 131 -9.42 4.09 -10.61
N ALA A 132 -8.62 3.64 -9.63
CA ALA A 132 -9.13 3.24 -8.32
C ALA A 132 -9.76 4.43 -7.56
N CYS A 133 -9.15 5.61 -7.61
CA CYS A 133 -9.70 6.81 -6.96
C CYS A 133 -11.04 7.22 -7.57
N ALA A 134 -11.14 7.28 -8.91
CA ALA A 134 -12.39 7.58 -9.60
C ALA A 134 -13.49 6.55 -9.29
N ALA A 135 -13.16 5.26 -9.33
CA ALA A 135 -14.08 4.19 -8.97
C ALA A 135 -14.53 4.27 -7.50
N SER A 136 -13.64 4.60 -6.56
CA SER A 136 -13.99 4.71 -5.14
C SER A 136 -15.03 5.80 -4.86
N VAL A 137 -14.86 6.99 -5.45
CA VAL A 137 -15.81 8.10 -5.34
C VAL A 137 -17.15 7.70 -5.95
N PHE A 138 -17.14 7.04 -7.12
CA PHE A 138 -18.35 6.53 -7.77
C PHE A 138 -19.12 5.51 -6.91
N GLY A 139 -18.40 4.56 -6.26
CA GLY A 139 -19.01 3.60 -5.33
C GLY A 139 -19.63 4.25 -4.09
N ILE A 140 -18.98 5.30 -3.55
CA ILE A 140 -19.53 6.10 -2.43
C ILE A 140 -20.81 6.81 -2.87
N VAL A 141 -20.82 7.45 -4.05
CA VAL A 141 -22.02 8.11 -4.59
C VAL A 141 -23.18 7.11 -4.76
N ILE A 142 -22.90 5.89 -5.26
CA ILE A 142 -23.92 4.82 -5.36
C ILE A 142 -24.51 4.48 -3.99
N GLY A 143 -23.67 4.23 -2.97
CA GLY A 143 -24.17 3.86 -1.64
C GLY A 143 -25.01 4.95 -0.99
N LYS A 144 -24.55 6.21 -1.10
CA LYS A 144 -25.31 7.36 -0.57
C LYS A 144 -26.61 7.60 -1.34
N TYR A 145 -26.62 7.42 -2.66
CA TYR A 145 -27.84 7.49 -3.46
C TYR A 145 -28.86 6.41 -3.06
N ILE A 146 -28.42 5.16 -2.83
CA ILE A 146 -29.30 4.07 -2.38
C ILE A 146 -29.95 4.40 -1.01
N ALA A 147 -29.17 4.89 -0.06
CA ALA A 147 -29.69 5.33 1.25
C ALA A 147 -30.70 6.49 1.10
N PHE A 148 -30.32 7.55 0.37
CA PHE A 148 -31.17 8.70 0.08
C PHE A 148 -32.51 8.29 -0.57
N GLN A 149 -32.46 7.43 -1.58
CA GLN A 149 -33.65 6.90 -2.26
C GLN A 149 -34.63 6.23 -1.29
N HIS A 150 -34.11 5.51 -0.30
CA HIS A 150 -34.94 4.80 0.67
C HIS A 150 -35.55 5.77 1.70
N ILE A 151 -34.72 6.63 2.29
CA ILE A 151 -35.14 7.60 3.33
C ILE A 151 -36.20 8.57 2.79
N ILE A 152 -35.97 9.16 1.60
CA ILE A 152 -36.93 10.07 0.98
C ILE A 152 -38.27 9.38 0.68
N LYS A 153 -38.25 8.11 0.25
CA LYS A 153 -39.48 7.35 -0.02
C LYS A 153 -40.26 7.01 1.25
N GLN A 154 -39.58 6.67 2.34
CA GLN A 154 -40.24 6.50 3.65
C GLN A 154 -40.91 7.81 4.09
N VAL A 155 -40.15 8.91 4.15
CA VAL A 155 -40.66 10.21 4.61
C VAL A 155 -41.82 10.73 3.74
N ALA A 156 -41.80 10.46 2.43
CA ALA A 156 -42.91 10.81 1.55
C ALA A 156 -44.15 9.92 1.77
N ALA A 157 -43.96 8.63 2.04
CA ALA A 157 -45.07 7.73 2.38
C ALA A 157 -45.75 8.15 3.70
N ASP A 158 -44.96 8.41 4.74
CA ASP A 158 -45.45 8.84 6.07
C ASP A 158 -46.23 10.16 6.02
N LYS A 159 -45.86 11.06 5.10
CA LYS A 159 -46.52 12.35 4.88
C LYS A 159 -47.64 12.33 3.83
N GLY A 160 -47.98 11.17 3.26
CA GLY A 160 -48.98 11.04 2.20
C GLY A 160 -48.57 11.71 0.86
N ALA A 161 -47.30 12.04 0.69
CA ALA A 161 -46.75 12.75 -0.47
C ALA A 161 -46.17 11.82 -1.56
N GLY A 162 -46.41 10.50 -1.46
CA GLY A 162 -45.85 9.50 -2.38
C GLY A 162 -46.21 9.72 -3.86
N GLU A 163 -47.41 10.23 -4.15
CA GLU A 163 -47.89 10.51 -5.52
C GLU A 163 -47.33 11.83 -6.11
N TRP A 164 -46.87 12.75 -5.26
CA TRP A 164 -46.03 13.87 -5.69
C TRP A 164 -44.60 13.40 -5.94
N LEU A 165 -44.04 12.59 -5.05
CA LEU A 165 -42.67 12.09 -5.16
C LEU A 165 -42.45 11.23 -6.42
N SER A 166 -43.45 10.47 -6.87
CA SER A 166 -43.35 9.64 -8.08
C SER A 166 -43.13 10.45 -9.36
N GLN A 167 -43.45 11.76 -9.36
CA GLN A 167 -43.26 12.68 -10.47
C GLN A 167 -41.88 13.36 -10.45
N VAL A 168 -41.15 13.26 -9.33
CA VAL A 168 -39.85 13.92 -9.14
C VAL A 168 -38.71 13.06 -9.69
N SER A 169 -37.79 13.68 -10.44
CA SER A 169 -36.56 13.03 -10.89
C SER A 169 -35.65 12.75 -9.70
N MET A 170 -35.69 11.53 -9.20
CA MET A 170 -34.95 11.09 -8.03
C MET A 170 -33.41 11.28 -8.11
N PRO A 171 -32.74 11.07 -9.28
CA PRO A 171 -31.35 11.47 -9.47
C PRO A 171 -31.14 12.99 -9.47
N GLY A 172 -32.07 13.75 -10.05
CA GLY A 172 -32.00 15.22 -10.09
C GLY A 172 -32.05 15.80 -8.69
N LEU A 173 -33.07 15.42 -7.91
CA LEU A 173 -33.25 15.83 -6.53
C LEU A 173 -32.01 15.51 -5.67
N PHE A 174 -31.39 14.34 -5.84
CA PHE A 174 -30.18 13.96 -5.11
C PHE A 174 -29.01 14.92 -5.36
N PHE A 175 -28.81 15.37 -6.61
CA PHE A 175 -27.74 16.32 -6.94
C PHE A 175 -28.09 17.77 -6.59
N GLU A 176 -29.36 18.16 -6.68
CA GLU A 176 -29.85 19.47 -6.25
C GLU A 176 -29.74 19.67 -4.74
N THR A 177 -30.08 18.66 -3.93
CA THR A 177 -29.98 18.71 -2.45
C THR A 177 -28.67 18.14 -1.92
N ALA A 178 -27.66 17.92 -2.78
CA ALA A 178 -26.40 17.29 -2.38
C ALA A 178 -25.66 18.09 -1.29
N SER A 179 -25.69 19.43 -1.34
CA SER A 179 -25.08 20.28 -0.31
C SER A 179 -25.66 20.07 1.09
N ASP A 180 -26.94 19.71 1.15
CA ASP A 180 -27.69 19.67 2.41
C ASP A 180 -27.56 18.30 3.08
N TRP A 181 -27.27 17.26 2.29
CA TRP A 181 -27.10 15.86 2.73
C TRP A 181 -25.63 15.39 2.73
N PHE A 182 -24.69 16.15 2.15
CA PHE A 182 -23.25 15.94 2.32
C PHE A 182 -22.69 16.89 3.38
N SER A 183 -22.51 16.34 4.58
CA SER A 183 -21.86 17.03 5.69
C SER A 183 -20.36 17.23 5.42
N GLY A 184 -19.73 18.18 6.11
CA GLY A 184 -18.26 18.30 6.10
C GLY A 184 -17.54 17.04 6.61
N PHE A 185 -18.23 16.20 7.39
CA PHE A 185 -17.71 14.91 7.86
C PHE A 185 -17.63 13.87 6.74
N ASP A 186 -18.53 13.90 5.75
CA ASP A 186 -18.44 13.03 4.56
C ASP A 186 -17.17 13.28 3.76
N ILE A 187 -16.75 14.56 3.65
CA ILE A 187 -15.55 14.96 2.92
C ILE A 187 -14.31 14.28 3.51
N LEU A 188 -14.22 14.19 4.85
CA LEU A 188 -13.14 13.47 5.54
C LEU A 188 -13.09 12.00 5.10
N TRP A 189 -14.23 11.31 5.08
CA TRP A 189 -14.30 9.91 4.70
C TRP A 189 -14.04 9.67 3.20
N VAL A 190 -14.49 10.57 2.33
CA VAL A 190 -14.15 10.55 0.89
C VAL A 190 -12.64 10.73 0.69
N VAL A 191 -12.00 11.67 1.40
CA VAL A 191 -10.54 11.85 1.34
C VAL A 191 -9.81 10.59 1.83
N LEU A 192 -10.23 9.99 2.95
CA LEU A 192 -9.64 8.74 3.45
C LEU A 192 -9.84 7.57 2.47
N ALA A 193 -11.00 7.47 1.82
CA ALA A 193 -11.28 6.49 0.79
C ALA A 193 -10.39 6.65 -0.45
N VAL A 194 -10.22 7.88 -0.93
CA VAL A 194 -9.30 8.21 -2.05
C VAL A 194 -7.86 7.88 -1.67
N VAL A 195 -7.42 8.20 -0.44
CA VAL A 195 -6.08 7.84 0.06
C VAL A 195 -5.88 6.32 0.13
N ALA A 196 -6.89 5.55 0.55
CA ALA A 196 -6.85 4.09 0.53
C ALA A 196 -6.77 3.53 -0.91
N ALA A 197 -7.65 4.01 -1.80
CA ALA A 197 -7.69 3.63 -3.21
C ALA A 197 -6.38 3.98 -3.95
N TYR A 198 -5.75 5.11 -3.61
CA TYR A 198 -4.47 5.55 -4.18
C TYR A 198 -3.28 4.70 -3.70
N LYS A 199 -3.22 4.36 -2.41
CA LYS A 199 -2.04 3.67 -1.83
C LYS A 199 -1.89 2.21 -2.28
N ILE A 200 -2.98 1.52 -2.61
CA ILE A 200 -2.94 0.09 -2.96
C ILE A 200 -2.20 -0.19 -4.31
N PRO A 201 -2.56 0.46 -5.43
CA PRO A 201 -1.82 0.38 -6.71
C PRO A 201 -0.55 1.26 -6.77
N ALA A 202 -0.03 1.73 -5.63
CA ALA A 202 1.20 2.52 -5.58
C ALA A 202 2.45 1.68 -5.87
N MET A 203 3.27 2.12 -6.84
CA MET A 203 4.56 1.49 -7.15
C MET A 203 5.57 1.71 -6.02
N VAL A 204 6.37 0.69 -5.73
CA VAL A 204 7.52 0.83 -4.82
C VAL A 204 8.62 1.62 -5.54
N LYS A 205 8.94 2.82 -5.06
CA LYS A 205 10.09 3.57 -5.56
C LYS A 205 11.38 2.93 -5.03
N LEU A 206 12.22 2.37 -5.89
CA LEU A 206 13.56 1.89 -5.51
C LEU A 206 14.62 2.93 -5.88
N ASN A 207 15.27 3.53 -4.89
CA ASN A 207 16.48 4.31 -5.11
C ASN A 207 17.71 3.45 -4.79
N VAL A 208 18.35 2.93 -5.85
CA VAL A 208 19.56 2.12 -5.77
C VAL A 208 20.78 3.05 -5.80
N SER A 209 21.40 3.31 -4.65
CA SER A 209 22.61 4.12 -4.62
C SER A 209 23.84 3.22 -4.79
N GLU A 210 24.45 3.20 -5.97
CA GLU A 210 25.72 2.53 -6.22
C GLU A 210 26.91 3.33 -5.66
N ARG A 211 26.90 3.57 -4.35
CA ARG A 211 28.11 4.00 -3.64
C ARG A 211 29.07 2.82 -3.53
N LYS A 212 29.89 2.63 -4.57
CA LYS A 212 31.20 1.97 -4.41
C LYS A 212 31.91 2.69 -3.27
N MET A 213 32.01 2.05 -2.11
CA MET A 213 32.83 2.58 -1.04
C MET A 213 34.27 2.50 -1.52
N ARG A 214 34.94 3.65 -1.57
CA ARG A 214 36.39 3.69 -1.80
C ARG A 214 37.06 2.97 -0.61
N PRO A 215 38.08 2.12 -0.84
CA PRO A 215 38.81 1.47 0.25
C PRO A 215 39.38 2.49 1.23
#